data_AF-A0A813HZ89-F1
#
_entry.id   AF-A0A813HZ89-F1
#
_cell.length_a   1.000
_cell.length_b   1.000
_cell.length_c   1.000
_cell.angle_alpha   90.00
_cell.angle_beta   90.00
_cell.angle_gamma   90.00
#
_symmetry.space_group_name_H-M   'P 1'
#
loop_
_entity.id
_entity.type
_entity.pdbx_description
1 polymer ?
#
loop_
_entity_poly.entity_id
_entity_poly.type
_entity_poly.pdbx_seq_one_letter_code
_entity_poly.pdbx_strand_id
1 'polypeptide(L)'
;MIGRVKRPPPGNPKVFFEIALDGSPAGRIVMELFADVVPRTAENFRALCTGERGKGRSGKALHFLHSKFHRVIPGFMCQGGDFTRGDGTGGESIYGDKFKDENFKLKHTGSGILSMANAGPNSNGSQFFICTTATPFLNGKHVVFGKVVQGLDIVKKMERCGSEEGRTWKKVTVSACGQLGGSSAPSAGSQGAKRKAEPESEDDEDSDDSRKGKGKSKGKSKGGKGGKSKGGQGGKGGKGGKSGGKGGKGGKGGKSKGKRR
;
A
#
# COMPACT_ATOMS: atom_id res chain seq x y z
N MET A 1 15.68 -50.89 -14.43
CA MET A 1 15.40 -49.90 -13.37
C MET A 1 15.68 -48.52 -13.93
N ILE A 2 14.64 -47.76 -14.28
CA ILE A 2 14.77 -46.41 -14.83
C ILE A 2 15.02 -45.45 -13.66
N GLY A 3 16.23 -44.89 -13.57
CA GLY A 3 16.60 -43.97 -12.51
C GLY A 3 15.67 -42.77 -12.49
N ARG A 4 15.03 -42.50 -11.34
CA ARG A 4 14.27 -41.28 -11.14
C ARG A 4 15.22 -40.09 -11.29
N VAL A 5 15.02 -39.30 -12.34
CA VAL A 5 15.59 -37.96 -12.47
C VAL A 5 15.16 -37.18 -11.23
N LYS A 6 16.11 -36.88 -10.32
CA LYS A 6 15.88 -35.95 -9.22
C LYS A 6 15.58 -34.60 -9.85
N ARG A 7 14.30 -34.20 -9.85
CA ARG A 7 13.92 -32.82 -10.20
C ARG A 7 14.76 -31.88 -9.32
N PRO A 8 15.41 -30.84 -9.89
CA PRO A 8 16.06 -29.84 -9.07
C PRO A 8 15.05 -29.29 -8.07
N PRO A 9 15.44 -29.00 -6.82
CA PRO A 9 14.53 -28.40 -5.85
C PRO A 9 13.91 -27.15 -6.48
N PRO A 10 12.61 -26.90 -6.29
CA PRO A 10 11.98 -25.71 -6.83
C PRO A 10 12.77 -24.50 -6.33
N GLY A 11 13.27 -23.68 -7.26
CA GLY A 11 14.00 -22.47 -6.91
C GLY A 11 13.14 -21.51 -6.10
N ASN A 12 13.78 -20.45 -5.59
CA ASN A 12 13.10 -19.42 -4.81
C ASN A 12 11.85 -18.87 -5.53
N PRO A 13 10.68 -18.81 -4.86
CA PRO A 13 9.45 -18.32 -5.47
C PRO A 13 9.60 -16.88 -5.98
N LYS A 14 8.99 -16.61 -7.13
CA LYS A 14 8.85 -15.24 -7.64
C LYS A 14 7.41 -14.80 -7.55
N VAL A 15 7.19 -13.62 -6.99
CA VAL A 15 5.88 -12.98 -6.87
C VAL A 15 5.90 -11.61 -7.51
N PHE A 16 4.73 -11.04 -7.79
CA PHE A 16 4.62 -9.72 -8.40
C PHE A 16 3.57 -8.86 -7.72
N PHE A 17 3.79 -7.55 -7.82
CA PHE A 17 2.77 -6.52 -7.60
C PHE A 17 2.64 -5.68 -8.86
N GLU A 18 1.41 -5.46 -9.32
CA GLU A 18 1.08 -4.31 -10.15
C GLU A 18 0.73 -3.14 -9.25
N ILE A 19 1.35 -1.99 -9.51
CA ILE A 19 1.21 -0.79 -8.72
C ILE A 19 0.35 0.21 -9.48
N ALA A 20 -0.57 0.83 -8.75
CA ALA A 20 -1.30 2.00 -9.21
C ALA A 20 -1.02 3.22 -8.31
N LEU A 21 -0.95 4.40 -8.92
CA LEU A 21 -0.81 5.70 -8.27
C LEU A 21 -2.09 6.49 -8.53
N ASP A 22 -2.84 6.82 -7.48
CA ASP A 22 -4.17 7.44 -7.57
C ASP A 22 -5.12 6.68 -8.52
N GLY A 23 -5.01 5.34 -8.53
CA GLY A 23 -5.80 4.46 -9.40
C GLY A 23 -5.25 4.30 -10.83
N SER A 24 -4.26 5.09 -11.25
CA SER A 24 -3.63 4.95 -12.56
C SER A 24 -2.52 3.89 -12.54
N PRO A 25 -2.47 2.91 -13.47
CA PRO A 25 -1.39 1.94 -13.54
C PRO A 25 -0.01 2.59 -13.65
N ALA A 26 0.93 2.18 -12.80
CA ALA A 26 2.29 2.75 -12.74
C ALA A 26 3.37 1.76 -13.18
N GLY A 27 3.10 0.45 -13.09
CA GLY A 27 3.98 -0.62 -13.55
C GLY A 27 3.97 -1.83 -12.63
N ARG A 28 4.84 -2.80 -12.94
CA ARG A 28 4.96 -4.06 -12.20
C ARG A 28 6.30 -4.16 -11.49
N ILE A 29 6.26 -4.68 -10.26
CA ILE A 29 7.43 -5.08 -9.47
C ILE A 29 7.42 -6.61 -9.40
N VAL A 30 8.56 -7.25 -9.70
CA VAL A 30 8.76 -8.68 -9.51
C VAL A 30 9.78 -8.89 -8.40
N MET A 31 9.48 -9.78 -7.47
CA MET A 31 10.25 -10.04 -6.26
C MET A 31 10.58 -11.52 -6.15
N GLU A 32 11.84 -11.84 -5.87
CA GLU A 32 12.28 -13.18 -5.49
C GLU A 32 12.24 -13.30 -3.96
N LEU A 33 11.68 -14.40 -3.46
CA LEU A 33 11.56 -14.69 -2.04
C LEU A 33 12.56 -15.78 -1.64
N PHE A 34 13.39 -15.52 -0.62
CA PHE A 34 14.47 -16.40 -0.17
C PHE A 34 13.95 -17.57 0.67
N ALA A 35 13.13 -18.43 0.06
CA ALA A 35 12.53 -19.59 0.71
C ALA A 35 13.56 -20.64 1.15
N ASP A 36 14.75 -20.63 0.53
CA ASP A 36 15.91 -21.41 0.94
C ASP A 36 16.53 -20.96 2.28
N VAL A 37 16.37 -19.68 2.66
CA VAL A 37 16.94 -19.11 3.90
C VAL A 37 15.88 -18.86 4.98
N VAL A 38 14.69 -18.41 4.58
CA VAL A 38 13.57 -18.06 5.45
C VAL A 38 12.25 -18.62 4.90
N PRO A 39 12.10 -19.96 4.80
CA PRO A 39 10.96 -20.62 4.18
C PRO A 39 9.61 -20.16 4.75
N ARG A 40 9.52 -19.95 6.07
CA ARG A 40 8.26 -19.59 6.72
C ARG A 40 7.84 -18.16 6.40
N THR A 41 8.81 -17.24 6.37
CA THR A 41 8.60 -15.83 6.03
C THR A 41 8.27 -15.67 4.55
N ALA A 42 9.02 -16.38 3.69
CA ALA A 42 8.77 -16.41 2.25
C ALA A 42 7.39 -16.97 1.91
N GLU A 43 6.98 -18.08 2.53
CA GLU A 43 5.66 -18.69 2.33
C GLU A 43 4.52 -17.77 2.77
N ASN A 44 4.68 -17.04 3.89
CA ASN A 44 3.71 -16.05 4.33
C ASN A 44 3.49 -14.97 3.26
N PHE A 45 4.57 -14.38 2.76
CA PHE A 45 4.47 -13.33 1.75
C PHE A 45 3.90 -13.85 0.42
N ARG A 46 4.33 -15.05 0.00
CA ARG A 46 3.85 -15.70 -1.22
C ARG A 46 2.34 -15.95 -1.18
N ALA A 47 1.85 -16.58 -0.11
CA ALA A 47 0.44 -16.88 0.05
C ALA A 47 -0.43 -15.60 0.18
N LEU A 48 0.10 -14.54 0.80
CA LEU A 48 -0.56 -13.23 0.82
C LEU A 48 -0.55 -12.54 -0.55
N CYS A 49 0.37 -12.87 -1.45
CA CYS A 49 0.32 -12.40 -2.84
C CYS A 49 -0.75 -13.13 -3.66
N THR A 50 -0.99 -14.42 -3.40
CA THR A 50 -1.98 -15.23 -4.16
C THR A 50 -3.39 -15.16 -3.58
N GLY A 51 -3.54 -14.86 -2.29
CA GLY A 51 -4.83 -14.89 -1.60
C GLY A 51 -5.37 -16.29 -1.33
N GLU A 52 -4.58 -17.35 -1.57
CA GLU A 52 -5.05 -18.75 -1.54
C GLU A 52 -5.48 -19.24 -0.15
N ARG A 53 -5.12 -18.51 0.92
CA ARG A 53 -5.44 -18.85 2.31
C ARG A 53 -6.83 -18.35 2.75
N GLY A 54 -7.60 -17.74 1.84
CA GLY A 54 -8.98 -17.33 2.11
C GLY A 54 -9.07 -16.17 3.11
N LYS A 55 -9.95 -16.28 4.10
CA LYS A 55 -10.16 -15.23 5.13
C LYS A 55 -9.33 -15.51 6.38
N GLY A 56 -8.75 -14.46 6.94
CA GLY A 56 -8.02 -14.50 8.19
C GLY A 56 -8.92 -14.26 9.41
N ARG A 57 -8.32 -14.15 10.60
CA ARG A 57 -9.06 -13.98 11.87
C ARG A 57 -9.71 -12.61 11.98
N SER A 58 -9.18 -11.62 11.26
CA SER A 58 -9.80 -10.30 11.14
C SER A 58 -11.09 -10.30 10.30
N GLY A 59 -11.45 -11.42 9.66
CA GLY A 59 -12.56 -11.53 8.72
C GLY A 59 -12.25 -10.96 7.32
N LYS A 60 -11.05 -10.38 7.13
CA LYS A 60 -10.56 -9.89 5.84
C LYS A 60 -9.87 -11.00 5.07
N ALA A 61 -9.80 -10.86 3.75
CA ALA A 61 -9.03 -11.79 2.92
C ALA A 61 -7.53 -11.68 3.27
N LEU A 62 -6.84 -12.81 3.37
CA LEU A 62 -5.39 -12.92 3.50
C LEU A 62 -4.74 -12.64 2.15
N HIS A 63 -4.86 -11.41 1.67
CA HIS A 63 -4.48 -11.03 0.30
C HIS A 63 -4.01 -9.57 0.24
N PHE A 64 -2.89 -9.31 -0.43
CA PHE A 64 -2.36 -7.95 -0.63
C PHE A 64 -3.13 -7.11 -1.64
N LEU A 65 -4.01 -7.71 -2.44
CA LEU A 65 -4.81 -7.01 -3.43
C LEU A 65 -5.56 -5.83 -2.78
N HIS A 66 -5.44 -4.65 -3.39
CA HIS A 66 -5.99 -3.37 -2.92
C HIS A 66 -5.40 -2.81 -1.61
N SER A 67 -4.42 -3.48 -1.00
CA SER A 67 -3.65 -2.88 0.09
C SER A 67 -2.81 -1.70 -0.41
N LYS A 68 -2.48 -0.80 0.51
CA LYS A 68 -1.72 0.44 0.23
C LYS A 68 -0.32 0.39 0.82
N PHE A 69 0.60 1.07 0.15
CA PHE A 69 1.84 1.53 0.77
C PHE A 69 1.49 2.76 1.59
N HIS A 70 1.24 2.52 2.88
CA HIS A 70 0.72 3.52 3.81
C HIS A 70 1.81 4.39 4.42
N ARG A 71 3.08 3.99 4.29
CA ARG A 71 4.23 4.76 4.77
C ARG A 71 5.38 4.70 3.78
N VAL A 72 5.77 5.84 3.20
CA VAL A 72 6.86 5.93 2.21
C VAL A 72 7.77 7.10 2.57
N ILE A 73 9.05 6.80 2.83
CA ILE A 73 10.06 7.79 3.22
C ILE A 73 11.16 7.79 2.16
N PRO A 74 11.33 8.90 1.40
CA PRO A 74 12.43 9.06 0.45
C PRO A 74 13.80 8.87 1.09
N GLY A 75 14.69 8.16 0.41
CA GLY A 75 16.02 7.82 0.93
C GLY A 75 16.00 6.77 2.05
N PHE A 76 14.87 6.08 2.26
CA PHE A 76 14.76 5.04 3.28
C PHE A 76 14.04 3.79 2.75
N MET A 77 12.70 3.83 2.65
CA MET A 77 11.90 2.65 2.30
C MET A 77 10.46 2.98 1.89
N CYS A 78 9.81 2.01 1.25
CA CYS A 78 8.38 1.97 0.98
C CYS A 78 7.73 0.83 1.79
N GLN A 79 6.86 1.16 2.76
CA GLN A 79 6.19 0.22 3.65
C GLN A 79 4.71 0.05 3.30
N GLY A 80 4.26 -1.20 3.29
CA GLY A 80 2.90 -1.61 2.95
C GLY A 80 2.48 -2.89 3.66
N GLY A 81 1.46 -3.57 3.11
CA GLY A 81 1.03 -4.88 3.59
C GLY A 81 0.00 -4.88 4.71
N ASP A 82 -0.50 -3.72 5.13
CA ASP A 82 -1.69 -3.64 5.99
C ASP A 82 -2.95 -3.73 5.10
N PHE A 83 -3.50 -4.94 4.97
CA PHE A 83 -4.75 -5.18 4.24
C PHE A 83 -5.99 -5.17 5.14
N THR A 84 -5.83 -5.09 6.48
CA THR A 84 -6.97 -5.15 7.40
C THR A 84 -7.52 -3.76 7.73
N ARG A 85 -6.63 -2.79 7.97
CA ARG A 85 -6.97 -1.38 8.27
C ARG A 85 -6.40 -0.41 7.25
N GLY A 86 -5.26 -0.76 6.66
CA GLY A 86 -4.56 0.04 5.66
C GLY A 86 -3.87 1.29 6.19
N ASP A 87 -3.79 1.50 7.50
CA ASP A 87 -3.18 2.68 8.11
C ASP A 87 -1.84 2.38 8.80
N GLY A 88 -1.40 1.13 8.78
CA GLY A 88 -0.17 0.67 9.42
C GLY A 88 -0.40 0.12 10.83
N THR A 89 -1.63 0.15 11.35
CA THR A 89 -1.98 -0.43 12.66
C THR A 89 -2.54 -1.86 12.56
N GLY A 90 -2.73 -2.36 11.33
CA GLY A 90 -3.30 -3.67 11.05
C GLY A 90 -2.32 -4.69 10.50
N GLY A 91 -2.88 -5.61 9.70
CA GLY A 91 -2.19 -6.76 9.12
C GLY A 91 -2.16 -7.99 10.02
N GLU A 92 -2.30 -9.17 9.40
CA GLU A 92 -2.18 -10.48 10.05
C GLU A 92 -1.46 -11.46 9.12
N SER A 93 -0.81 -12.48 9.68
CA SER A 93 -0.10 -13.50 8.90
C SER A 93 -1.01 -14.64 8.45
N ILE A 94 -0.52 -15.49 7.54
CA ILE A 94 -1.22 -16.74 7.20
C ILE A 94 -1.24 -17.78 8.33
N TYR A 95 -0.47 -17.53 9.40
CA TYR A 95 -0.33 -18.43 10.54
C TYR A 95 -1.19 -18.00 11.76
N GLY A 96 -2.03 -16.98 11.59
CA GLY A 96 -2.71 -16.27 12.69
C GLY A 96 -2.26 -14.81 12.76
N ASP A 97 -2.40 -14.15 13.90
CA ASP A 97 -2.09 -12.72 14.01
C ASP A 97 -0.61 -12.43 13.69
N LYS A 98 0.32 -12.97 14.49
CA LYS A 98 1.77 -12.77 14.34
C LYS A 98 2.58 -14.07 14.33
N PHE A 99 3.81 -14.02 13.83
CA PHE A 99 4.79 -15.11 13.89
C PHE A 99 6.20 -14.62 14.27
N LYS A 100 7.01 -15.57 14.75
CA LYS A 100 8.37 -15.35 15.25
C LYS A 100 9.34 -14.86 14.18
N ASP A 101 10.40 -14.18 14.60
CA ASP A 101 11.52 -13.86 13.72
C ASP A 101 12.21 -15.17 13.33
N GLU A 102 12.32 -15.44 12.03
CA GLU A 102 12.83 -16.73 11.55
C GLU A 102 14.35 -16.82 11.65
N ASN A 103 15.06 -15.81 11.16
CA ASN A 103 16.49 -15.55 11.44
C ASN A 103 16.90 -14.15 10.93
N PHE A 104 18.13 -13.73 11.25
CA PHE A 104 18.73 -12.45 10.80
C PHE A 104 20.04 -12.63 10.03
N LYS A 105 20.16 -13.74 9.28
CA LYS A 105 21.37 -14.06 8.50
C LYS A 105 21.59 -13.03 7.38
N LEU A 106 20.53 -12.73 6.65
CA LEU A 106 20.52 -11.75 5.55
C LEU A 106 20.52 -10.31 6.10
N LYS A 107 21.11 -9.40 5.35
CA LYS A 107 21.34 -8.00 5.76
C LYS A 107 20.65 -7.02 4.81
N HIS A 108 20.37 -5.83 5.30
CA HIS A 108 19.74 -4.76 4.53
C HIS A 108 20.78 -4.01 3.68
N THR A 109 21.29 -4.69 2.65
CA THR A 109 22.48 -4.26 1.89
C THR A 109 22.23 -3.18 0.85
N GLY A 110 20.97 -2.89 0.49
CA GLY A 110 20.69 -1.87 -0.52
C GLY A 110 19.24 -1.78 -0.98
N SER A 111 19.07 -1.01 -2.06
CA SER A 111 17.79 -0.79 -2.73
C SER A 111 17.19 -2.10 -3.24
N GLY A 112 15.87 -2.25 -3.10
CA GLY A 112 15.12 -3.43 -3.54
C GLY A 112 15.11 -4.58 -2.55
N ILE A 113 15.78 -4.50 -1.39
CA ILE A 113 15.67 -5.55 -0.35
C ILE A 113 14.27 -5.52 0.28
N LEU A 114 13.64 -6.71 0.39
CA LEU A 114 12.38 -6.91 1.10
C LEU A 114 12.63 -7.36 2.54
N SER A 115 11.91 -6.77 3.49
CA SER A 115 12.04 -7.12 4.90
C SER A 115 10.73 -6.92 5.66
N MET A 116 10.54 -7.71 6.72
CA MET A 116 9.31 -7.67 7.52
C MET A 116 9.25 -6.42 8.39
N ALA A 117 8.13 -5.71 8.36
CA ALA A 117 7.82 -4.72 9.39
C ALA A 117 7.28 -5.44 10.62
N ASN A 118 7.64 -4.95 11.81
CA ASN A 118 7.23 -5.53 13.09
C ASN A 118 7.10 -4.43 14.17
N ALA A 119 6.50 -4.78 15.30
CA ALA A 119 6.34 -3.93 16.48
C ALA A 119 7.23 -4.40 17.64
N GLY A 120 8.42 -4.92 17.33
CA GLY A 120 9.33 -5.56 18.26
C GLY A 120 9.54 -7.05 17.98
N PRO A 121 10.36 -7.74 18.81
CA PRO A 121 10.72 -9.14 18.59
C PRO A 121 9.50 -10.05 18.40
N ASN A 122 9.58 -10.95 17.42
CA ASN A 122 8.59 -12.00 17.16
C ASN A 122 7.17 -11.51 16.85
N SER A 123 7.04 -10.33 16.23
CA SER A 123 5.75 -9.72 15.90
C SER A 123 5.52 -9.53 14.39
N ASN A 124 6.02 -10.47 13.58
CA ASN A 124 5.85 -10.43 12.13
C ASN A 124 4.40 -10.75 11.75
N GLY A 125 3.77 -9.93 10.92
CA GLY A 125 2.40 -10.14 10.41
C GLY A 125 2.40 -10.22 8.88
N SER A 126 1.68 -9.29 8.25
CA SER A 126 1.68 -9.09 6.80
C SER A 126 2.45 -7.86 6.33
N GLN A 127 2.72 -6.92 7.24
CA GLN A 127 3.40 -5.69 6.87
C GLN A 127 4.86 -5.94 6.50
N PHE A 128 5.32 -5.24 5.47
CA PHE A 128 6.66 -5.35 4.93
C PHE A 128 7.13 -3.98 4.44
N PHE A 129 8.43 -3.87 4.17
CA PHE A 129 8.98 -2.73 3.46
C PHE A 129 9.96 -3.15 2.37
N ILE A 130 10.08 -2.30 1.36
CA ILE A 130 11.09 -2.38 0.31
C ILE A 130 12.09 -1.25 0.56
N CYS A 131 13.35 -1.58 0.81
CA CYS A 131 14.42 -0.60 0.97
C CYS A 131 14.64 0.18 -0.32
N THR A 132 14.88 1.49 -0.23
CA THR A 132 15.31 2.30 -1.39
C THR A 132 16.80 2.65 -1.34
N THR A 133 17.42 2.47 -0.17
CA THR A 133 18.87 2.57 0.09
C THR A 133 19.34 1.44 1.02
N ALA A 134 20.63 1.36 1.35
CA ALA A 134 21.13 0.46 2.38
C ALA A 134 20.70 0.92 3.78
N THR A 135 20.19 -0.01 4.60
CA THR A 135 19.62 0.30 5.93
C THR A 135 20.22 -0.60 7.04
N PRO A 136 21.55 -0.59 7.23
CA PRO A 136 22.22 -1.53 8.13
C PRO A 136 21.78 -1.45 9.60
N PHE A 137 21.23 -0.30 10.03
CA PHE A 137 20.70 -0.10 11.39
C PHE A 137 19.44 -0.95 11.71
N LEU A 138 18.83 -1.57 10.68
CA LEU A 138 17.72 -2.51 10.80
C LEU A 138 18.18 -3.98 10.93
N ASN A 139 19.48 -4.26 10.73
CA ASN A 139 20.01 -5.61 10.87
C ASN A 139 19.80 -6.15 12.30
N GLY A 140 19.37 -7.42 12.40
CA GLY A 140 19.07 -8.06 13.69
C GLY A 140 17.71 -7.66 14.29
N LYS A 141 16.93 -6.80 13.62
CA LYS A 141 15.62 -6.33 14.07
C LYS A 141 14.49 -6.70 13.13
N HIS A 142 14.77 -6.73 11.83
CA HIS A 142 13.81 -7.05 10.78
C HIS A 142 14.32 -8.21 9.92
N VAL A 143 13.45 -9.17 9.64
CA VAL A 143 13.78 -10.37 8.85
C VAL A 143 13.77 -10.00 7.37
N VAL A 144 14.95 -10.00 6.74
CA VAL A 144 15.09 -9.89 5.28
C VAL A 144 14.66 -11.21 4.65
N PHE A 145 13.76 -11.15 3.67
CA PHE A 145 13.15 -12.35 3.08
C PHE A 145 13.07 -12.37 1.56
N GLY A 146 13.53 -11.32 0.88
CA GLY A 146 13.52 -11.30 -0.57
C GLY A 146 14.22 -10.10 -1.16
N LYS A 147 14.17 -10.00 -2.48
CA LYS A 147 14.65 -8.83 -3.23
C LYS A 147 13.78 -8.57 -4.46
N VAL A 148 13.69 -7.32 -4.86
CA VAL A 148 13.18 -6.91 -6.17
C VAL A 148 14.15 -7.38 -7.25
N VAL A 149 13.64 -8.10 -8.24
CA VAL A 149 14.39 -8.59 -9.40
C VAL A 149 13.99 -7.89 -10.70
N GLN A 150 12.81 -7.27 -10.76
CA GLN A 150 12.37 -6.40 -11.86
C GLN A 150 11.49 -5.27 -11.31
N GLY A 151 11.49 -4.10 -11.96
CA GLY A 151 10.64 -2.97 -11.57
C GLY A 151 11.19 -2.11 -10.43
N LEU A 152 12.52 -2.06 -10.25
CA LEU A 152 13.13 -1.16 -9.26
C LEU A 152 12.87 0.32 -9.59
N ASP A 153 12.69 0.67 -10.87
CA ASP A 153 12.23 2.00 -11.30
C ASP A 153 10.81 2.31 -10.81
N ILE A 154 9.95 1.29 -10.67
CA ILE A 154 8.60 1.42 -10.09
C ILE A 154 8.69 1.70 -8.59
N VAL A 155 9.58 1.01 -7.87
CA VAL A 155 9.87 1.31 -6.46
C VAL A 155 10.34 2.76 -6.30
N LYS A 156 11.24 3.25 -7.17
CA LYS A 156 11.66 4.66 -7.18
C LYS A 156 10.51 5.63 -7.52
N LYS A 157 9.56 5.25 -8.39
CA LYS A 157 8.34 6.04 -8.63
C LYS A 157 7.48 6.12 -7.38
N MET A 158 7.30 5.02 -6.66
CA MET A 158 6.57 4.99 -5.39
C MET A 158 7.26 5.83 -4.32
N GLU A 159 8.58 5.74 -4.21
CA GLU A 159 9.39 6.52 -3.27
C GLU A 159 9.15 8.03 -3.41
N ARG A 160 9.10 8.54 -4.65
CA ARG A 160 8.80 9.94 -4.95
C ARG A 160 7.40 10.38 -4.52
N CYS A 161 6.50 9.44 -4.23
CA CYS A 161 5.17 9.72 -3.69
C CYS A 161 5.15 9.92 -2.16
N GLY A 162 6.27 9.74 -1.47
CA GLY A 162 6.39 9.84 -0.01
C GLY A 162 6.77 11.22 0.53
N SER A 163 6.99 11.28 1.83
CA SER A 163 7.47 12.45 2.58
C SER A 163 8.39 12.02 3.73
N GLU A 164 9.07 12.96 4.38
CA GLU A 164 9.93 12.67 5.55
C GLU A 164 9.15 12.03 6.71
N GLU A 165 7.89 12.44 6.91
CA GLU A 165 6.98 11.86 7.92
C GLU A 165 6.44 10.49 7.50
N GLY A 166 6.67 10.08 6.25
CA GLY A 166 6.20 8.83 5.66
C GLY A 166 4.81 8.92 5.03
N ARG A 167 4.12 10.06 5.11
CA ARG A 167 2.82 10.22 4.45
C ARG A 167 3.00 10.24 2.94
N THR A 168 2.08 9.59 2.22
CA THR A 168 2.07 9.62 0.76
C THR A 168 1.16 10.73 0.25
N TRP A 169 1.63 11.50 -0.73
CA TRP A 169 0.84 12.56 -1.38
C TRP A 169 0.03 12.02 -2.58
N LYS A 170 0.40 10.84 -3.10
CA LYS A 170 -0.43 10.01 -3.97
C LYS A 170 -0.80 8.71 -3.30
N LYS A 171 -1.99 8.19 -3.57
CA LYS A 171 -2.39 6.87 -3.12
C LYS A 171 -1.62 5.80 -3.88
N VAL A 172 -0.68 5.13 -3.22
CA VAL A 172 0.10 4.02 -3.78
C VAL A 172 -0.56 2.69 -3.39
N THR A 173 -1.11 1.96 -4.37
CA THR A 173 -1.88 0.72 -4.12
C THR A 173 -1.39 -0.45 -4.95
N VAL A 174 -1.55 -1.66 -4.41
CA VAL A 174 -1.40 -2.91 -5.16
C VAL A 174 -2.69 -3.15 -5.96
N SER A 175 -2.65 -2.97 -7.27
CA SER A 175 -3.80 -3.17 -8.17
C SER A 175 -3.98 -4.63 -8.60
N ALA A 176 -2.90 -5.40 -8.62
CA ALA A 176 -2.91 -6.84 -8.81
C ALA A 176 -1.68 -7.47 -8.12
N CYS A 177 -1.78 -8.72 -7.69
CA CYS A 177 -0.66 -9.45 -7.12
C CYS A 177 -0.81 -10.96 -7.33
N GLY A 178 0.30 -11.68 -7.24
CA GLY A 178 0.29 -13.13 -7.40
C GLY A 178 1.69 -13.74 -7.46
N GLN A 179 1.73 -15.03 -7.73
CA GLN A 179 2.96 -15.79 -7.95
C GLN A 179 3.19 -16.01 -9.45
N LEU A 180 4.43 -15.87 -9.91
CA LEU A 180 4.82 -16.21 -11.27
C LEU A 180 5.04 -17.71 -11.41
N GLY A 181 4.49 -18.32 -12.45
CA GLY A 181 4.70 -19.75 -12.77
C GLY A 181 3.94 -20.74 -11.88
N GLY A 182 3.02 -20.28 -11.03
CA GLY A 182 2.10 -21.13 -10.27
C GLY A 182 0.79 -21.37 -11.05
N SER A 183 0.26 -22.59 -11.00
CA SER A 183 -1.05 -22.93 -11.56
C SER A 183 -2.18 -22.44 -10.64
N SER A 184 -2.47 -21.13 -10.64
CA SER A 184 -3.73 -20.60 -10.10
C SER A 184 -3.91 -19.13 -10.50
N ALA A 185 -4.35 -18.92 -11.73
CA ALA A 185 -5.09 -17.70 -12.09
C ALA A 185 -6.57 -18.08 -12.22
N PRO A 186 -7.50 -17.40 -11.54
CA PRO A 186 -8.83 -17.21 -12.10
C PRO A 186 -8.68 -16.13 -13.18
N SER A 187 -8.77 -16.54 -14.44
CA SER A 187 -8.85 -15.61 -15.57
C SER A 187 -10.16 -14.82 -15.47
N ALA A 188 -10.07 -13.52 -15.21
CA ALA A 188 -11.17 -12.61 -15.46
C ALA A 188 -11.49 -12.66 -16.96
N GLY A 189 -12.73 -13.04 -17.30
CA GLY A 189 -13.19 -13.11 -18.67
C GLY A 189 -13.21 -11.74 -19.33
N SER A 190 -12.43 -11.57 -20.40
CA SER A 190 -12.73 -10.57 -21.42
C SER A 190 -13.69 -11.21 -22.42
N GLN A 191 -15.00 -11.14 -22.16
CA GLN A 191 -15.96 -11.32 -23.24
C GLN A 191 -15.92 -10.06 -24.09
N GLY A 192 -15.53 -10.26 -25.35
CA GLY A 192 -15.30 -9.22 -26.34
C GLY A 192 -16.55 -8.39 -26.61
N ALA A 193 -16.33 -7.09 -26.75
CA ALA A 193 -17.26 -6.19 -27.39
C ALA A 193 -17.47 -6.63 -28.84
N LYS A 194 -18.61 -7.27 -29.12
CA LYS A 194 -19.16 -7.38 -30.48
C LYS A 194 -19.39 -5.97 -31.02
N ARG A 195 -18.52 -5.49 -31.90
CA ARG A 195 -18.85 -4.39 -32.80
C ARG A 195 -19.79 -4.97 -33.86
N LYS A 196 -21.04 -4.52 -33.86
CA LYS A 196 -21.95 -4.68 -34.99
C LYS A 196 -21.38 -3.86 -36.15
N ALA A 197 -21.21 -4.49 -37.30
CA ALA A 197 -21.03 -3.82 -38.58
C ALA A 197 -22.37 -3.18 -38.96
N GLU A 198 -22.34 -1.90 -39.34
CA GLU A 198 -23.43 -1.21 -40.02
C GLU A 198 -23.26 -1.40 -41.53
N PRO A 199 -24.35 -1.54 -42.31
CA PRO A 199 -24.29 -1.75 -43.75
C PRO A 199 -23.99 -0.46 -44.50
N GLU A 200 -23.16 -0.58 -45.53
CA GLU A 200 -22.91 0.43 -46.54
C GLU A 200 -24.16 0.56 -47.44
N SER A 201 -24.63 1.80 -47.66
CA SER A 201 -25.62 2.16 -48.66
C SER A 201 -24.96 3.08 -49.69
N GLU A 202 -24.94 2.64 -50.93
CA GLU A 202 -24.73 3.46 -52.13
C GLU A 202 -26.02 4.25 -52.40
N ASP A 203 -25.94 5.53 -52.74
CA ASP A 203 -26.92 6.23 -53.58
C ASP A 203 -26.31 7.54 -54.13
N ASP A 204 -26.74 7.83 -55.36
CA ASP A 204 -26.20 8.72 -56.39
C ASP A 204 -26.43 10.25 -56.20
N GLU A 205 -25.87 10.97 -57.17
CA GLU A 205 -25.68 12.41 -57.35
C GLU A 205 -26.96 13.29 -57.51
N ASP A 206 -26.73 14.60 -57.24
CA ASP A 206 -27.16 15.79 -58.01
C ASP A 206 -28.29 16.74 -57.53
N SER A 207 -28.01 18.03 -57.77
CA SER A 207 -28.84 19.24 -57.93
C SER A 207 -29.26 20.12 -56.73
N ASP A 208 -28.53 21.24 -56.62
CA ASP A 208 -28.96 22.66 -56.60
C ASP A 208 -30.41 23.05 -56.19
N ASP A 209 -30.58 23.90 -55.16
CA ASP A 209 -31.24 25.22 -55.30
C ASP A 209 -31.14 26.07 -54.00
N SER A 210 -30.87 27.34 -54.24
CA SER A 210 -30.84 28.50 -53.38
C SER A 210 -32.18 28.86 -52.69
N ARG A 211 -32.13 29.47 -51.48
CA ARG A 211 -32.65 30.85 -51.21
C ARG A 211 -32.72 31.26 -49.72
N LYS A 212 -32.49 32.56 -49.56
CA LYS A 212 -32.45 33.44 -48.37
C LYS A 212 -33.72 33.46 -47.51
N GLY A 213 -33.53 33.73 -46.21
CA GLY A 213 -34.54 34.34 -45.34
C GLY A 213 -33.94 34.96 -44.06
N LYS A 214 -33.88 36.30 -43.99
CA LYS A 214 -33.47 37.10 -42.82
C LYS A 214 -34.62 37.24 -41.81
N GLY A 215 -34.30 37.30 -40.51
CA GLY A 215 -35.22 37.79 -39.47
C GLY A 215 -34.50 38.18 -38.16
N LYS A 216 -34.67 39.44 -37.71
CA LYS A 216 -34.06 40.09 -36.54
C LYS A 216 -35.03 40.11 -35.34
N SER A 217 -34.51 40.09 -34.10
CA SER A 217 -34.95 40.90 -32.92
C SER A 217 -34.02 40.59 -31.73
N LYS A 218 -33.24 41.51 -31.13
CA LYS A 218 -33.52 42.62 -30.18
C LYS A 218 -34.44 42.25 -29.00
N GLY A 219 -33.86 42.25 -27.78
CA GLY A 219 -34.58 42.31 -26.50
C GLY A 219 -33.63 42.65 -25.33
N LYS A 220 -33.87 43.77 -24.65
CA LYS A 220 -33.17 44.33 -23.48
C LYS A 220 -33.91 43.97 -22.18
N SER A 221 -33.21 43.80 -21.05
CA SER A 221 -33.53 44.29 -19.68
C SER A 221 -32.46 43.71 -18.71
N LYS A 222 -31.69 44.47 -17.91
CA LYS A 222 -31.94 45.35 -16.74
C LYS A 222 -32.64 44.68 -15.54
N GLY A 223 -31.88 44.57 -14.43
CA GLY A 223 -32.32 45.01 -13.09
C GLY A 223 -32.31 43.99 -11.94
N GLY A 224 -31.82 44.44 -10.76
CA GLY A 224 -32.16 43.90 -9.42
C GLY A 224 -31.00 43.22 -8.67
N LYS A 225 -30.14 43.93 -7.91
CA LYS A 225 -30.26 44.38 -6.50
C LYS A 225 -30.63 43.30 -5.45
N GLY A 226 -29.74 43.13 -4.47
CA GLY A 226 -30.09 43.17 -3.04
C GLY A 226 -29.96 41.85 -2.28
N GLY A 227 -29.30 41.90 -1.11
CA GLY A 227 -29.46 40.89 -0.07
C GLY A 227 -28.22 40.51 0.75
N LYS A 228 -27.61 41.47 1.46
CA LYS A 228 -26.80 41.17 2.66
C LYS A 228 -27.76 40.92 3.82
N SER A 229 -27.62 39.81 4.54
CA SER A 229 -28.18 39.65 5.89
C SER A 229 -27.06 39.38 6.90
N LYS A 230 -27.02 40.24 7.90
CA LYS A 230 -26.32 40.10 9.20
C LYS A 230 -27.39 39.87 10.27
N GLY A 231 -26.99 39.25 11.37
CA GLY A 231 -27.69 39.28 12.68
C GLY A 231 -28.42 37.96 12.98
N GLY A 232 -28.43 37.43 14.20
CA GLY A 232 -27.95 37.84 15.52
C GLY A 232 -27.96 36.59 16.42
N GLN A 233 -27.00 36.43 17.34
CA GLN A 233 -27.10 36.70 18.79
C GLN A 233 -28.10 35.84 19.61
N GLY A 234 -27.55 35.28 20.69
CA GLY A 234 -28.25 34.72 21.87
C GLY A 234 -27.99 33.23 22.05
N GLY A 235 -27.46 32.69 23.16
CA GLY A 235 -27.07 33.25 24.44
C GLY A 235 -26.97 32.13 25.49
N LYS A 236 -25.95 32.23 26.36
CA LYS A 236 -25.83 31.70 27.73
C LYS A 236 -25.76 30.18 28.01
N GLY A 237 -24.66 29.82 28.69
CA GLY A 237 -24.74 29.18 30.02
C GLY A 237 -23.88 27.93 30.21
N GLY A 238 -22.99 27.92 31.21
CA GLY A 238 -22.41 26.68 31.75
C GLY A 238 -20.98 26.78 32.26
N LYS A 239 -20.83 26.97 33.58
CA LYS A 239 -19.60 27.07 34.38
C LYS A 239 -18.75 25.78 34.40
N GLY A 240 -17.45 25.93 34.69
CA GLY A 240 -16.76 25.02 35.63
C GLY A 240 -15.32 24.60 35.30
N GLY A 241 -14.36 25.08 36.10
CA GLY A 241 -13.19 24.28 36.52
C GLY A 241 -11.87 24.47 35.76
N LYS A 242 -11.09 25.50 36.13
CA LYS A 242 -9.63 25.52 35.98
C LYS A 242 -9.01 25.01 37.28
N SER A 243 -8.05 24.09 37.22
CA SER A 243 -7.00 23.96 38.23
C SER A 243 -5.65 23.80 37.53
N GLY A 244 -4.75 24.75 37.82
CA GLY A 244 -3.37 24.75 37.36
C GLY A 244 -2.46 24.06 38.37
N GLY A 245 -1.36 23.50 37.87
CA GLY A 245 -0.26 23.01 38.69
C GLY A 245 1.07 23.57 38.18
N LYS A 246 1.75 24.36 39.00
CA LYS A 246 3.16 24.75 38.83
C LYS A 246 3.85 24.78 40.19
N GLY A 247 4.99 24.08 40.28
CA GLY A 247 6.13 24.28 41.19
C GLY A 247 5.88 24.03 42.69
N GLY A 248 6.79 23.51 43.51
CA GLY A 248 8.21 23.19 43.37
C GLY A 248 8.91 23.33 44.75
N LYS A 249 9.93 22.49 44.99
CA LYS A 249 11.06 22.57 45.95
C LYS A 249 10.93 22.14 47.43
N GLY A 250 11.89 21.27 47.80
CA GLY A 250 12.71 21.26 49.03
C GLY A 250 12.17 20.41 50.19
N GLY A 251 12.92 19.57 50.91
CA GLY A 251 14.34 19.23 50.98
C GLY A 251 14.68 18.70 52.39
N LYS A 252 15.78 17.92 52.51
CA LYS A 252 16.44 17.36 53.74
C LYS A 252 15.75 16.13 54.36
N GLY A 253 16.42 15.06 54.79
CA GLY A 253 17.84 14.69 54.91
C GLY A 253 18.00 13.69 56.07
N GLY A 254 18.92 12.72 55.97
CA GLY A 254 19.50 12.06 57.17
C GLY A 254 19.77 10.55 57.15
N LYS A 255 21.06 10.20 56.91
CA LYS A 255 21.94 9.22 57.60
C LYS A 255 21.46 7.76 57.78
N SER A 256 22.11 6.72 57.23
CA SER A 256 23.48 6.16 57.45
C SER A 256 23.50 4.93 58.39
N LYS A 257 24.37 3.97 58.03
CA LYS A 257 24.91 2.76 58.73
C LYS A 257 24.33 1.45 58.17
N GLY A 258 25.08 0.41 57.85
CA GLY A 258 26.52 0.16 57.94
C GLY A 258 26.79 -1.33 57.67
N LYS A 259 27.92 -1.62 57.02
CA LYS A 259 28.58 -2.94 56.89
C LYS A 259 28.50 -3.79 58.15
N ARG A 260 28.33 -5.12 58.02
CA ARG A 260 29.32 -6.13 58.45
C ARG A 260 28.86 -7.59 58.22
N ARG A 261 29.82 -8.35 57.68
CA ARG A 261 30.01 -9.81 57.65
C ARG A 261 29.13 -10.63 56.74
#